data_AF-A0A392P2G7-F1
#
_entry.id   AF-A0A392P2G7-F1
#
_cell.length_a   1.000
_cell.length_b   1.000
_cell.length_c   1.000
_cell.angle_alpha   90.00
_cell.angle_beta   90.00
_cell.angle_gamma   90.00
#
_symmetry.space_group_name_H-M   'P 1'
#
loop_
_entity.id
_entity.type
_entity.pdbx_description
1 polymer ?
#
loop_
_entity_poly.entity_id
_entity_poly.type
_entity_poly.pdbx_seq_one_letter_code
_entity_poly.pdbx_strand_id
1 'polypeptide(L)'
;MESTSTSYSSIPIVFSKLPIDTNTQKHFAKNVTIEIPYEKLDLVLEQPVDFESLRANGFDVKKLFQDQGWLGYFDILNGPVYTQLVKDFWKRCDIITQEEADKEYNLKVAEDPKKNKGKSRMELGLREFTETKIRSGCIGYEVIITQSTIVELLRIPNKGIFKTFTPSSGKRSDYVERIAQKCYIKEEAEPTNKVSDMKPLQRLLVRIMFGSFFPRVGEAS
;
A
#
# COMPACT_ATOMS: atom_id res chain seq x y z
N MET A 1 -4.63 -2.56 39.03
CA MET A 1 -3.48 -3.48 38.87
C MET A 1 -3.75 -4.26 37.59
N GLU A 2 -3.02 -4.18 36.49
CA GLU A 2 -1.82 -3.45 36.09
C GLU A 2 -2.13 -2.79 34.74
N SER A 3 -1.80 -1.51 34.59
CA SER A 3 -1.81 -0.84 33.30
C SER A 3 -0.56 -1.31 32.56
N THR A 4 -0.68 -2.35 31.73
CA THR A 4 0.40 -2.77 30.85
C THR A 4 0.59 -1.72 29.77
N SER A 5 1.49 -0.77 30.04
CA SER A 5 2.03 0.13 29.03
C SER A 5 2.70 -0.69 27.95
N THR A 6 2.02 -0.85 26.82
CA THR A 6 2.64 -1.33 25.59
C THR A 6 3.63 -0.28 25.11
N SER A 7 4.91 -0.50 25.41
CA SER A 7 6.02 0.27 24.84
C SER A 7 6.14 -0.05 23.35
N TYR A 8 5.43 0.71 22.53
CA TYR A 8 5.73 0.82 21.11
C TYR A 8 6.93 1.74 20.93
N SER A 9 7.74 1.49 19.90
CA SER A 9 8.86 2.36 19.54
C SER A 9 8.37 3.79 19.35
N SER A 10 8.63 4.65 20.35
CA SER A 10 8.30 6.08 20.42
C SER A 10 9.05 6.93 19.38
N ILE A 11 9.70 6.30 18.42
CA ILE A 11 10.45 6.99 17.38
C ILE A 11 9.41 7.59 16.42
N PRO A 12 9.38 8.90 16.19
CA PRO A 12 8.51 9.48 15.17
C PRO A 12 8.89 8.94 13.79
N ILE A 13 7.92 8.78 12.90
CA ILE A 13 8.22 8.49 11.49
C ILE A 13 8.92 9.72 10.92
N VAL A 14 10.18 9.57 10.52
CA VAL A 14 10.97 10.63 9.89
C VAL A 14 11.09 10.29 8.42
N PHE A 15 10.39 11.05 7.58
CA PHE A 15 10.54 10.94 6.14
C PHE A 15 11.81 11.68 5.69
N SER A 16 12.58 11.09 4.78
CA SER A 16 13.69 11.81 4.15
C SER A 16 13.18 12.96 3.29
N LYS A 17 12.00 12.79 2.70
CA LYS A 17 11.25 13.80 1.98
C LYS A 17 9.77 13.73 2.35
N LEU A 18 9.26 14.82 2.92
CA LEU A 18 7.86 14.88 3.34
C LEU A 18 6.93 14.69 2.12
N PRO A 19 5.91 13.82 2.23
CA PRO A 19 4.92 13.62 1.16
C PRO A 19 4.10 14.87 0.88
N ILE A 20 3.90 15.71 1.90
CA ILE A 20 3.27 17.03 1.82
C ILE A 20 4.23 18.02 2.47
N ASP A 21 4.81 18.91 1.66
CA ASP A 21 5.69 19.96 2.16
C ASP A 21 4.96 21.30 2.24
N THR A 22 4.50 21.63 3.45
CA THR A 22 3.76 22.85 3.75
C THR A 22 4.65 24.09 3.86
N ASN A 23 5.98 23.91 3.91
CA ASN A 23 6.93 25.01 4.08
C ASN A 23 7.27 25.74 2.77
N THR A 24 6.84 25.20 1.63
CA THR A 24 7.19 25.75 0.31
C THR A 24 6.55 27.12 0.03
N GLN A 25 5.54 27.55 0.80
CA GLN A 25 4.72 28.77 0.60
C GLN A 25 4.16 28.93 -0.83
N LYS A 26 4.21 27.86 -1.64
CA LYS A 26 3.77 27.84 -3.03
C LYS A 26 2.42 27.17 -3.10
N HIS A 27 1.44 27.89 -3.64
CA HIS A 27 0.14 27.31 -3.94
C HIS A 27 0.26 26.38 -5.16
N PHE A 28 -0.02 25.10 -4.95
CA PHE A 28 -0.03 24.08 -5.99
C PHE A 28 -1.46 23.88 -6.51
N ALA A 29 -1.67 24.28 -7.76
CA ALA A 29 -2.90 23.99 -8.49
C ALA A 29 -2.64 22.86 -9.48
N LYS A 30 -3.44 21.79 -9.37
CA LYS A 30 -3.42 20.67 -10.32
C LYS A 30 -4.81 20.48 -10.91
N ASN A 31 -4.88 20.19 -12.20
CA ASN A 31 -6.12 19.92 -12.88
C ASN A 31 -6.84 18.71 -12.27
N VAL A 32 -8.16 18.72 -12.36
CA VAL A 32 -8.99 17.58 -11.98
C VAL A 32 -8.75 16.47 -13.01
N THR A 33 -8.45 15.28 -12.53
CA THR A 33 -8.17 14.10 -13.37
C THR A 33 -9.39 13.20 -13.47
N ILE A 34 -10.32 13.33 -12.52
CA ILE A 34 -11.57 12.57 -12.43
C ILE A 34 -12.77 13.52 -12.43
N GLU A 35 -13.62 13.44 -13.45
CA GLU A 35 -14.85 14.25 -13.61
C GLU A 35 -16.05 13.64 -12.85
N ILE A 36 -15.87 13.37 -11.55
CA ILE A 36 -16.97 12.93 -10.67
C ILE A 36 -17.37 14.10 -9.77
N PRO A 37 -18.69 14.45 -9.68
CA PRO A 37 -19.18 15.42 -8.72
C PRO A 37 -18.80 15.02 -7.29
N TYR A 38 -18.41 16.00 -6.48
CA TYR A 38 -17.87 15.74 -5.14
C TYR A 38 -18.89 15.04 -4.22
N GLU A 39 -20.16 15.37 -4.45
CA GLU A 39 -21.35 14.89 -3.75
C GLU A 39 -21.66 13.43 -4.08
N LYS A 40 -21.13 12.92 -5.20
CA LYS A 40 -21.28 11.53 -5.64
C LYS A 40 -20.06 10.66 -5.30
N LEU A 41 -19.02 11.25 -4.71
CA LEU A 41 -17.81 10.51 -4.34
C LEU A 41 -17.96 10.02 -2.90
N ASP A 42 -18.47 8.79 -2.75
CA ASP A 42 -18.65 8.15 -1.45
C ASP A 42 -17.39 7.42 -1.02
N LEU A 43 -16.97 7.65 0.23
CA LEU A 43 -15.88 6.90 0.85
C LEU A 43 -16.47 5.80 1.72
N VAL A 44 -16.07 4.56 1.44
CA VAL A 44 -16.33 3.43 2.33
C VAL A 44 -15.14 3.33 3.28
N LEU A 45 -15.37 3.62 4.55
CA LEU A 45 -14.39 3.46 5.62
C LEU A 45 -14.52 2.04 6.15
N GLU A 46 -13.61 1.17 5.76
CA GLU A 46 -13.53 -0.18 6.31
C GLU A 46 -12.48 -0.23 7.41
N GLN A 47 -12.77 -0.94 8.50
CA GLN A 47 -11.76 -1.37 9.46
C GLN A 47 -11.32 -2.78 9.06
N PRO A 48 -10.19 -2.95 8.33
CA PRO A 48 -9.89 -4.21 7.67
C PRO A 48 -9.73 -5.38 8.65
N VAL A 49 -9.24 -5.08 9.87
CA VAL A 49 -9.15 -6.04 10.97
C VAL A 49 -9.52 -5.37 12.30
N ASP A 50 -10.60 -5.85 12.90
CA ASP A 50 -11.04 -5.51 14.24
C ASP A 50 -10.72 -6.65 15.22
N PHE A 51 -9.59 -6.53 15.91
CA PHE A 51 -9.13 -7.53 16.87
C PHE A 51 -10.08 -7.69 18.07
N GLU A 52 -10.80 -6.64 18.46
CA GLU A 52 -11.70 -6.68 19.61
C GLU A 52 -12.97 -7.46 19.27
N SER A 53 -13.56 -7.18 18.10
CA SER A 53 -14.70 -7.94 17.59
C SER A 53 -14.32 -9.41 17.33
N LEU A 54 -13.15 -9.69 16.75
CA LEU A 54 -12.69 -11.07 16.54
C LEU A 54 -12.55 -11.83 17.86
N ARG A 55 -11.97 -11.19 18.89
CA ARG A 55 -11.84 -11.78 20.23
C ARG A 55 -13.20 -12.04 20.87
N ALA A 56 -14.15 -11.11 20.77
CA ALA A 56 -15.52 -11.29 21.26
C ALA A 56 -16.24 -12.47 20.60
N ASN A 57 -15.86 -12.82 19.37
CA ASN A 57 -16.39 -13.97 18.62
C ASN A 57 -15.53 -15.25 18.78
N GLY A 58 -14.63 -15.30 19.78
CA GLY A 58 -13.85 -16.49 20.11
C GLY A 58 -12.54 -16.65 19.32
N PHE A 59 -12.11 -15.63 18.58
CA PHE A 59 -10.86 -15.65 17.81
C PHE A 59 -9.85 -14.63 18.35
N ASP A 60 -9.02 -15.06 19.31
CA ASP A 60 -7.90 -14.25 19.79
C ASP A 60 -6.67 -14.42 18.90
N VAL A 61 -6.59 -13.63 17.83
CA VAL A 61 -5.50 -13.68 16.83
C VAL A 61 -4.50 -12.54 16.95
N LYS A 62 -4.75 -11.56 17.83
CA LYS A 62 -3.93 -10.34 17.95
C LYS A 62 -2.47 -10.68 18.24
N LYS A 63 -2.24 -11.63 19.15
CA LYS A 63 -0.90 -12.08 19.53
C LYS A 63 -0.10 -12.62 18.34
N LEU A 64 -0.75 -13.33 17.41
CA LEU A 64 -0.09 -13.88 16.22
C LEU A 64 0.52 -12.78 15.34
N PHE A 65 -0.15 -11.63 15.21
CA PHE A 65 0.33 -10.49 14.44
C PHE A 65 1.34 -9.65 15.23
N GLN A 66 1.14 -9.54 16.55
CA GLN A 66 2.06 -8.86 17.44
C GLN A 66 3.45 -9.51 17.45
N ASP A 67 3.50 -10.83 17.58
CA ASP A 67 4.75 -11.60 17.61
C ASP A 67 5.53 -11.48 16.28
N GLN A 68 4.85 -11.13 15.19
CA GLN A 68 5.45 -10.88 13.87
C GLN A 68 5.77 -9.39 13.63
N GLY A 69 5.43 -8.49 14.54
CA GLY A 69 5.68 -7.04 14.41
C GLY A 69 4.67 -6.26 13.55
N TRP A 70 3.49 -6.80 13.28
CA TRP A 70 2.52 -6.21 12.34
C TRP A 70 1.55 -5.20 12.96
N LEU A 71 1.54 -5.01 14.29
CA LEU A 71 0.57 -4.12 14.93
C LEU A 71 0.66 -2.68 14.42
N GLY A 72 1.87 -2.16 14.20
CA GLY A 72 2.04 -0.81 13.66
C GLY A 72 1.41 -0.62 12.27
N TYR A 73 1.38 -1.67 11.45
CA TYR A 73 0.69 -1.65 10.16
C TYR A 73 -0.84 -1.58 10.34
N PHE A 74 -1.40 -2.35 11.27
CA PHE A 74 -2.82 -2.29 11.57
C PHE A 74 -3.25 -0.96 12.19
N ASP A 75 -2.39 -0.34 13.00
CA ASP A 75 -2.64 0.99 13.56
C ASP A 75 -2.70 2.04 12.45
N ILE A 76 -1.86 1.92 11.41
CA ILE A 76 -1.93 2.78 10.21
C ILE A 76 -3.23 2.54 9.44
N LEU A 77 -3.62 1.27 9.22
CA LEU A 77 -4.84 0.92 8.49
C LEU A 77 -6.12 1.38 9.20
N ASN A 78 -6.16 1.24 10.52
CA ASN A 78 -7.31 1.60 11.36
C ASN A 78 -7.24 3.06 11.87
N GLY A 79 -6.27 3.84 11.38
CA GLY A 79 -6.06 5.23 11.78
C GLY A 79 -7.19 6.17 11.33
N PRO A 80 -7.18 7.43 11.80
CA PRO A 80 -8.18 8.40 11.41
C PRO A 80 -8.13 8.65 9.89
N VAL A 81 -9.30 8.62 9.25
CA VAL A 81 -9.43 8.93 7.83
C VAL A 81 -9.96 10.35 7.66
N TYR A 82 -9.12 11.21 7.08
CA TYR A 82 -9.50 12.57 6.70
C TYR A 82 -10.22 12.55 5.36
N THR A 83 -11.53 12.30 5.39
CA THR A 83 -12.34 12.06 4.19
C THR A 83 -12.18 13.14 3.12
N GLN A 84 -12.25 14.42 3.50
CA GLN A 84 -12.10 15.53 2.55
C GLN A 84 -10.74 15.54 1.87
N LEU A 85 -9.67 15.25 2.62
CA LEU A 85 -8.32 15.18 2.09
C LEU A 85 -8.18 14.02 1.09
N VAL A 86 -8.78 12.87 1.39
CA VAL A 86 -8.78 11.70 0.51
C VAL A 86 -9.57 11.99 -0.77
N LYS A 87 -10.73 12.66 -0.69
CA LYS A 87 -11.50 13.09 -1.86
C LYS A 87 -10.69 14.02 -2.76
N ASP A 88 -10.08 15.05 -2.17
CA ASP A 88 -9.26 16.03 -2.90
C ASP A 88 -8.04 15.35 -3.54
N PHE A 89 -7.41 14.44 -2.81
CA PHE A 89 -6.27 13.66 -3.28
C PHE A 89 -6.64 12.85 -4.53
N TRP A 90 -7.68 12.03 -4.47
CA TRP A 90 -8.02 11.15 -5.59
C TRP A 90 -8.50 11.91 -6.82
N LYS A 91 -9.24 13.01 -6.63
CA LYS A 91 -9.79 13.82 -7.72
C LYS A 91 -8.72 14.47 -8.62
N ARG A 92 -7.50 14.67 -8.09
CA ARG A 92 -6.37 15.32 -8.79
C ARG A 92 -5.14 14.43 -8.88
N CYS A 93 -5.28 13.15 -8.53
CA CYS A 93 -4.20 12.19 -8.54
C CYS A 93 -3.84 11.82 -9.98
N ASP A 94 -2.54 11.79 -10.28
CA ASP A 94 -1.98 11.08 -11.44
C ASP A 94 -0.80 10.23 -10.98
N ILE A 95 -0.59 9.14 -11.70
CA ILE A 95 0.64 8.36 -11.61
C ILE A 95 1.61 8.94 -12.63
N ILE A 96 2.88 9.10 -12.25
CA ILE A 96 3.95 9.51 -13.14
C ILE A 96 4.95 8.35 -13.17
N THR A 97 4.96 7.65 -14.30
CA THR A 97 5.87 6.57 -14.64
C THR A 97 7.08 7.06 -15.43
N GLN A 98 8.08 6.21 -15.60
CA GLN A 98 9.25 6.50 -16.45
C GLN A 98 8.79 6.79 -17.88
N GLU A 99 7.86 6.01 -18.42
CA GLU A 99 7.36 6.18 -19.79
C GLU A 99 6.67 7.54 -19.99
N GLU A 100 5.86 7.98 -19.04
CA GLU A 100 5.20 9.30 -19.09
C GLU A 100 6.22 10.43 -18.98
N ALA A 101 7.23 10.28 -18.13
CA ALA A 101 8.32 11.23 -18.04
C ALA A 101 9.10 11.30 -19.38
N ASP A 102 9.41 10.18 -20.00
CA ASP A 102 10.13 10.14 -21.28
C ASP A 102 9.28 10.72 -22.42
N LYS A 103 7.97 10.46 -22.43
CA LYS A 103 7.03 11.11 -23.36
C LYS A 103 7.02 12.62 -23.19
N GLU A 104 6.92 13.13 -21.97
CA GLU A 104 6.98 14.57 -21.66
C GLU A 104 8.30 15.19 -22.16
N TYR A 105 9.42 14.52 -21.93
CA TYR A 105 10.73 14.96 -22.41
C TYR A 105 10.78 15.02 -23.94
N ASN A 106 10.35 13.96 -24.63
CA ASN A 106 10.37 13.89 -26.09
C ASN A 106 9.49 14.96 -26.72
N LEU A 107 8.31 15.22 -26.14
CA LEU A 107 7.43 16.32 -26.58
C LEU A 107 8.13 17.68 -26.44
N LYS A 108 8.81 17.92 -25.31
CA LYS A 108 9.54 19.19 -25.10
C LYS A 108 10.72 19.38 -26.05
N VAL A 109 11.41 18.29 -26.40
CA VAL A 109 12.46 18.32 -27.42
C VAL A 109 11.87 18.58 -28.80
N ALA A 110 10.70 18.00 -29.11
CA ALA A 110 10.03 18.17 -30.40
C ALA A 110 9.49 19.59 -30.63
N GLU A 111 9.17 20.35 -29.57
CA GLU A 111 8.76 21.77 -29.69
C GLU A 111 9.83 22.66 -30.34
N ASP A 112 11.12 22.45 -30.01
CA ASP A 112 12.25 23.14 -30.64
C ASP A 112 13.49 22.22 -30.71
N PRO A 113 13.57 21.34 -31.73
CA PRO A 113 14.64 20.36 -31.82
C PRO A 113 16.03 20.97 -31.96
N LYS A 114 16.14 22.20 -32.49
CA LYS A 114 17.43 22.88 -32.68
C LYS A 114 18.01 23.34 -31.35
N LYS A 115 17.16 23.84 -30.45
CA LYS A 115 17.57 24.38 -29.15
C LYS A 115 17.53 23.37 -28.01
N ASN A 116 16.67 22.35 -28.11
CA ASN A 116 16.36 21.46 -26.99
C ASN A 116 17.05 20.10 -27.07
N LYS A 117 17.53 19.69 -28.25
CA LYS A 117 18.22 18.41 -28.42
C LYS A 117 19.50 18.35 -27.57
N GLY A 118 19.67 17.25 -26.85
CA GLY A 118 20.85 16.98 -26.02
C GLY A 118 20.83 17.65 -24.64
N LYS A 119 19.81 18.45 -24.31
CA LYS A 119 19.62 19.02 -22.98
C LYS A 119 19.03 17.99 -22.03
N SER A 120 19.43 18.07 -20.76
CA SER A 120 18.82 17.34 -19.66
C SER A 120 17.40 17.84 -19.37
N ARG A 121 16.62 17.04 -18.61
CA ARG A 121 15.28 17.43 -18.14
C ARG A 121 15.30 18.77 -17.41
N MET A 122 16.25 18.97 -16.51
CA MET A 122 16.39 20.22 -15.75
C MET A 122 16.64 21.43 -16.64
N GLU A 123 17.51 21.29 -17.65
CA GLU A 123 17.79 22.37 -18.62
C GLU A 123 16.60 22.69 -19.52
N LEU A 124 15.68 21.74 -19.68
CA LEU A 124 14.40 21.93 -20.37
C LEU A 124 13.29 22.46 -19.44
N GLY A 125 13.60 22.72 -18.16
CA GLY A 125 12.64 23.15 -17.14
C GLY A 125 11.70 22.04 -16.67
N LEU A 126 11.99 20.78 -17.02
CA LEU A 126 11.24 19.62 -16.60
C LEU A 126 11.78 19.10 -15.25
N ARG A 127 10.90 18.55 -14.42
CA ARG A 127 11.31 17.93 -13.16
C ARG A 127 12.11 16.66 -13.44
N GLU A 128 13.14 16.44 -12.64
CA GLU A 128 13.87 15.17 -12.65
C GLU A 128 12.92 14.00 -12.30
N PHE A 129 13.12 12.89 -13.00
CA PHE A 129 12.44 11.64 -12.71
C PHE A 129 13.40 10.74 -11.95
N THR A 130 13.03 10.37 -10.72
CA THR A 130 13.84 9.53 -9.83
C THR A 130 13.22 8.16 -9.66
N GLU A 131 11.89 8.10 -9.50
CA GLU A 131 11.11 6.89 -9.36
C GLU A 131 9.64 7.17 -9.74
N THR A 132 8.89 6.09 -9.98
CA THR A 132 7.44 6.17 -10.16
C THR A 132 6.79 6.80 -8.94
N LYS A 133 5.94 7.79 -9.16
CA LYS A 133 5.33 8.58 -8.10
C LYS A 133 3.87 8.86 -8.37
N ILE A 134 3.09 8.85 -7.30
CA ILE A 134 1.76 9.42 -7.30
C ILE A 134 1.88 10.90 -6.96
N ARG A 135 1.29 11.74 -7.78
CA ARG A 135 1.28 13.19 -7.59
C ARG A 135 -0.15 13.66 -7.51
N SER A 136 -0.48 14.42 -6.47
CA SER A 136 -1.79 15.05 -6.35
C SER A 136 -1.69 16.47 -5.80
N GLY A 137 -2.78 17.22 -5.89
CA GLY A 137 -2.93 18.51 -5.22
C GLY A 137 -4.01 18.42 -4.16
N CYS A 138 -3.66 18.70 -2.91
CA CYS A 138 -4.60 18.70 -1.79
C CYS A 138 -4.59 20.07 -1.13
N ILE A 139 -5.72 20.78 -1.16
CA ILE A 139 -5.89 22.07 -0.45
C ILE A 139 -4.74 23.06 -0.77
N GLY A 140 -4.33 23.13 -2.04
CA GLY A 140 -3.25 24.03 -2.47
C GLY A 140 -1.83 23.54 -2.17
N TYR A 141 -1.66 22.34 -1.62
CA TYR A 141 -0.36 21.71 -1.42
C TYR A 141 -0.12 20.58 -2.42
N GLU A 142 1.13 20.45 -2.84
CA GLU A 142 1.56 19.32 -3.64
C GLU A 142 1.76 18.09 -2.75
N VAL A 143 1.13 16.98 -3.14
CA VAL A 143 1.31 15.68 -2.52
C VAL A 143 2.11 14.79 -3.46
N ILE A 144 3.21 14.23 -2.97
CA ILE A 144 4.04 13.28 -3.71
C ILE A 144 4.22 12.04 -2.85
N ILE A 145 3.73 10.90 -3.34
CA ILE A 145 3.91 9.60 -2.70
C ILE A 145 4.73 8.73 -3.65
N THR A 146 5.82 8.18 -3.15
CA THR A 146 6.69 7.26 -3.89
C THR A 146 6.81 5.91 -3.20
N GLN A 147 7.50 4.95 -3.82
CA GLN A 147 7.82 3.70 -3.14
C GLN A 147 8.69 3.97 -1.91
N SER A 148 9.67 4.87 -2.02
CA SER A 148 10.50 5.29 -0.88
C SER A 148 9.67 5.86 0.28
N THR A 149 8.64 6.67 -0.03
CA THR A 149 7.71 7.17 0.98
C THR A 149 7.02 6.04 1.76
N ILE A 150 6.51 5.03 1.06
CA ILE A 150 5.82 3.89 1.68
C ILE A 150 6.79 3.06 2.51
N VAL A 151 8.01 2.86 2.01
CA VAL A 151 9.05 2.13 2.71
C VAL A 151 9.45 2.80 4.02
N GLU A 152 9.61 4.13 4.02
CA GLU A 152 9.89 4.92 5.22
C GLU A 152 8.73 4.87 6.22
N LEU A 153 7.49 4.96 5.73
CA LEU A 153 6.27 4.82 6.54
C LEU A 153 6.24 3.45 7.26
N LEU A 154 6.56 2.38 6.52
CA LEU A 154 6.51 1.01 7.01
C LEU A 154 7.78 0.55 7.75
N ARG A 155 8.87 1.34 7.70
CA ARG A 155 10.20 1.01 8.27
C ARG A 155 10.76 -0.31 7.78
N ILE A 156 10.57 -0.61 6.51
CA ILE A 156 11.09 -1.81 5.86
C ILE A 156 12.26 -1.45 4.94
N PRO A 157 13.05 -2.42 4.45
CA PRO A 157 14.02 -2.16 3.40
C PRO A 157 13.33 -1.83 2.07
N ASN A 158 13.88 -0.89 1.28
CA ASN A 158 13.42 -0.62 -0.09
C ASN A 158 13.92 -1.69 -1.09
N LYS A 159 13.75 -2.95 -0.74
CA LYS A 159 14.16 -4.12 -1.53
C LYS A 159 13.30 -5.31 -1.12
N GLY A 160 13.00 -6.16 -2.10
CA GLY A 160 12.22 -7.37 -1.86
C GLY A 160 12.22 -8.25 -3.10
N ILE A 161 11.87 -9.52 -2.90
CA ILE A 161 11.67 -10.47 -3.99
C ILE A 161 10.18 -10.80 -4.01
N PHE A 162 9.50 -10.47 -5.10
CA PHE A 162 8.15 -10.95 -5.33
C PHE A 162 8.23 -12.43 -5.72
N LYS A 163 7.94 -13.33 -4.77
CA LYS A 163 7.90 -14.76 -5.04
C LYS A 163 6.51 -15.14 -5.56
N THR A 164 6.41 -15.36 -6.87
CA THR A 164 5.26 -16.04 -7.46
C THR A 164 5.33 -17.53 -7.11
N PHE A 165 4.56 -17.96 -6.12
CA PHE A 165 4.42 -19.39 -5.85
C PHE A 165 3.47 -19.99 -6.88
N THR A 166 3.97 -20.92 -7.70
CA THR A 166 3.10 -21.77 -8.52
C THR A 166 2.50 -22.87 -7.64
N PRO A 167 1.30 -23.38 -7.95
CA PRO A 167 0.75 -24.55 -7.26
C PRO A 167 1.72 -25.75 -7.25
N SER A 168 2.51 -25.91 -8.32
CA SER A 168 3.52 -26.96 -8.44
C SER A 168 4.72 -26.77 -7.52
N SER A 169 5.11 -25.53 -7.21
CA SER A 169 6.19 -25.23 -6.25
C SER A 169 5.77 -25.47 -4.81
N GLY A 170 4.51 -25.16 -4.47
CA GLY A 170 3.96 -25.38 -3.13
C GLY A 170 3.92 -26.85 -2.73
N LYS A 171 3.54 -27.73 -3.67
CA LYS A 171 3.49 -29.19 -3.46
C LYS A 171 4.85 -29.86 -3.20
N ARG A 172 5.96 -29.19 -3.53
CA ARG A 172 7.32 -29.72 -3.34
C ARG A 172 7.95 -29.25 -2.03
N SER A 173 7.22 -28.51 -1.20
CA SER A 173 7.77 -28.02 0.05
C SER A 173 7.87 -29.14 1.09
N ASP A 174 8.99 -29.19 1.82
CA ASP A 174 9.18 -30.09 2.97
C ASP A 174 8.18 -29.84 4.11
N TYR A 175 7.41 -28.76 4.04
CA TYR A 175 6.39 -28.39 5.03
C TYR A 175 4.97 -28.81 4.64
N VAL A 176 4.73 -29.41 3.47
CA VAL A 176 3.39 -29.72 2.96
C VAL A 176 2.58 -30.56 3.94
N GLU A 177 3.16 -31.67 4.42
CA GLU A 177 2.50 -32.57 5.37
C GLU A 177 2.19 -31.85 6.69
N ARG A 178 3.15 -31.09 7.21
CA ARG A 178 2.99 -30.32 8.46
C ARG A 178 1.91 -29.24 8.30
N ILE A 179 1.84 -28.59 7.15
CA ILE A 179 0.80 -27.59 6.84
C ILE A 179 -0.57 -28.28 6.78
N ALA A 180 -0.66 -29.43 6.11
CA ALA A 180 -1.91 -30.15 5.97
C ALA A 180 -2.47 -30.60 7.33
N GLN A 181 -1.62 -31.19 8.18
CA GLN A 181 -1.96 -31.56 9.56
C GLN A 181 -2.36 -30.36 10.43
N LYS A 182 -1.59 -29.27 10.38
CA LYS A 182 -1.84 -28.11 11.25
C LYS A 182 -2.99 -27.23 10.80
N CYS A 183 -3.26 -27.13 9.50
CA CYS A 183 -4.15 -26.12 8.94
C CYS A 183 -5.48 -26.66 8.43
N TYR A 184 -5.59 -27.96 8.11
CA TYR A 184 -6.79 -28.56 7.51
C TYR A 184 -7.53 -29.47 8.49
N ILE A 185 -8.85 -29.58 8.31
CA ILE A 185 -9.73 -30.36 9.20
C ILE A 185 -9.41 -31.86 9.10
N LYS A 186 -9.14 -32.36 7.89
CA LYS A 186 -8.91 -33.79 7.65
C LYS A 186 -7.50 -34.27 7.97
N GLU A 187 -6.56 -33.33 8.13
CA GLU A 187 -5.16 -33.61 8.47
C GLU A 187 -4.46 -34.62 7.54
N GLU A 188 -4.92 -34.73 6.28
CA GLU A 188 -4.34 -35.60 5.25
C GLU A 188 -2.92 -35.15 4.87
N ALA A 189 -2.11 -36.02 4.25
CA ALA A 189 -0.73 -35.69 3.88
C ALA A 189 -0.64 -34.55 2.84
N GLU A 190 -1.65 -34.43 1.98
CA GLU A 190 -1.73 -33.34 1.00
C GLU A 190 -2.86 -32.34 1.35
N PRO A 191 -2.57 -31.02 1.36
CA PRO A 191 -3.58 -30.01 1.61
C PRO A 191 -4.52 -29.86 0.41
N THR A 192 -5.83 -29.77 0.68
CA THR A 192 -6.83 -29.61 -0.38
C THR A 192 -6.78 -28.24 -1.06
N ASN A 193 -6.10 -27.26 -0.44
CA ASN A 193 -6.04 -25.84 -0.85
C ASN A 193 -7.40 -25.14 -0.87
N LYS A 194 -8.45 -25.77 -0.34
CA LYS A 194 -9.78 -25.16 -0.19
C LYS A 194 -9.91 -24.55 1.20
N VAL A 195 -10.26 -23.27 1.22
CA VAL A 195 -10.51 -22.51 2.46
C VAL A 195 -11.65 -23.12 3.30
N SER A 196 -12.62 -23.78 2.65
CA SER A 196 -13.71 -24.54 3.31
C SER A 196 -13.21 -25.72 4.14
N ASP A 197 -12.05 -26.28 3.78
CA ASP A 197 -11.52 -27.50 4.40
C ASP A 197 -10.48 -27.17 5.48
N MET A 198 -10.17 -25.88 5.66
CA MET A 198 -9.28 -25.38 6.70
C MET A 198 -9.99 -25.30 8.05
N LYS A 199 -9.21 -25.51 9.12
CA LYS A 199 -9.62 -25.29 10.50
C LYS A 199 -10.11 -23.83 10.69
N PRO A 200 -11.06 -23.56 11.61
CA PRO A 200 -11.70 -22.25 11.73
C PRO A 200 -10.72 -21.07 11.90
N LEU A 201 -9.69 -21.25 12.73
CA LEU A 201 -8.65 -20.24 12.95
C LEU A 201 -7.88 -19.91 11.66
N GLN A 202 -7.44 -20.94 10.93
CA GLN A 202 -6.71 -20.76 9.69
C GLN A 202 -7.58 -20.16 8.58
N ARG A 203 -8.87 -20.51 8.53
CA ARG A 203 -9.82 -19.87 7.63
C ARG A 203 -9.92 -18.37 7.89
N LEU A 204 -9.99 -17.96 9.16
CA LEU A 204 -9.99 -16.55 9.54
C LEU A 204 -8.68 -15.86 9.15
N LEU A 205 -7.53 -16.47 9.47
CA LEU A 205 -6.22 -15.91 9.11
C LEU A 205 -6.08 -15.72 7.61
N VAL A 206 -6.49 -16.72 6.81
CA VAL A 206 -6.50 -16.62 5.35
C VAL A 206 -7.36 -15.46 4.86
N ARG A 207 -8.55 -15.25 5.44
CA ARG A 207 -9.41 -14.11 5.09
C ARG A 207 -8.75 -12.77 5.42
N ILE A 208 -8.08 -12.67 6.57
CA ILE A 208 -7.31 -11.48 6.94
C ILE A 208 -6.15 -11.27 5.95
N MET A 209 -5.39 -12.33 5.63
CA MET A 209 -4.27 -12.30 4.68
C MET A 209 -4.69 -11.83 3.28
N PHE A 210 -5.73 -12.42 2.69
CA PHE A 210 -6.23 -12.02 1.37
C PHE A 210 -7.06 -10.73 1.37
N GLY A 211 -7.68 -10.39 2.50
CA GLY A 211 -8.50 -9.19 2.65
C GLY A 211 -7.66 -7.93 2.81
N SER A 212 -6.54 -8.00 3.53
CA SER A 212 -5.79 -6.84 3.98
C SER A 212 -4.37 -6.74 3.44
N PHE A 213 -3.76 -7.83 2.95
CA PHE A 213 -2.32 -7.84 2.67
C PHE A 213 -1.95 -8.23 1.25
N PHE A 214 -2.54 -9.31 0.73
CA PHE A 214 -2.21 -9.75 -0.61
C PHE A 214 -2.98 -8.94 -1.64
N PRO A 215 -2.31 -8.46 -2.71
CA PRO A 215 -3.00 -7.80 -3.78
C PRO A 215 -4.04 -8.75 -4.35
N ARG A 216 -5.29 -8.30 -4.40
CA ARG A 216 -6.31 -9.00 -5.18
C ARG A 216 -5.87 -8.82 -6.63
N VAL A 217 -5.44 -9.90 -7.27
CA VAL A 217 -5.28 -9.88 -8.72
C VAL A 217 -6.68 -9.63 -9.26
N GLY A 218 -6.92 -8.42 -9.75
CA GLY A 218 -8.07 -8.18 -10.60
C GLY A 218 -7.84 -9.04 -11.84
N GLU A 219 -8.51 -10.18 -11.92
CA GLU A 219 -8.78 -10.76 -13.23
C GLU A 219 -9.61 -9.71 -13.95
N ALA A 220 -8.95 -8.92 -14.80
CA ALA A 220 -9.61 -8.22 -15.88
C ALA A 220 -10.21 -9.30 -16.77
N SER A 221 -11.47 -9.64 -16.48
CA SER A 221 -12.36 -10.30 -17.43
C SER A 221 -12.69 -9.35 -18.57
#